data_AF-A0A6G0X5N0-F1
#
_entry.id   AF-A0A6G0X5N0-F1
#
_cell.length_a   1.000
_cell.length_b   1.000
_cell.length_c   1.000
_cell.angle_alpha   90.00
_cell.angle_beta   90.00
_cell.angle_gamma   90.00
#
_symmetry.space_group_name_H-M   'P 1'
#
loop_
_entity.id
_entity.type
_entity.pdbx_description
1 polymer ?
#
loop_
_entity_poly.entity_id
_entity_poly.type
_entity_poly.pdbx_seq_one_letter_code
_entity_poly.pdbx_strand_id
1 'polypeptide(L)'
;MAMNPWTNTDLHVISVAKTSSSTCRACGHAIPADTIRIGIIFQHKSGYIGLDWHHLVCCETPENLPYVDGYELLGDKAKATVHKYMAIRESIGMWTS
;
A
#
# COMPACT_ATOMS: atom_id res chain seq x y z
N MET A 1 2.24 -22.41 21.39
CA MET A 1 2.24 -21.63 20.13
C MET A 1 2.40 -20.17 20.51
N ALA A 2 3.49 -19.50 20.11
CA ALA A 2 3.65 -18.08 20.39
C ALA A 2 2.65 -17.30 19.52
N MET A 3 1.75 -16.55 20.13
CA MET A 3 0.85 -15.66 19.37
C MET A 3 1.69 -14.59 18.68
N ASN A 4 1.45 -14.33 17.39
CA ASN A 4 2.03 -13.18 16.70
C ASN A 4 1.73 -11.92 17.53
N PRO A 5 2.75 -11.16 17.98
CA PRO A 5 2.53 -9.98 18.79
C PRO A 5 2.17 -8.73 17.95
N TRP A 6 2.16 -8.87 16.61
CA TRP A 6 1.73 -7.85 15.66
C TRP A 6 0.30 -8.09 15.21
N THR A 7 -0.53 -7.05 15.26
CA THR A 7 -1.87 -7.03 14.69
C THR A 7 -1.85 -6.09 13.49
N ASN A 8 -2.31 -6.56 12.32
CA ASN A 8 -2.60 -5.67 11.20
C ASN A 8 -3.76 -4.77 11.62
N THR A 9 -3.58 -3.46 11.59
CA THR A 9 -4.61 -2.52 12.06
C THR A 9 -5.67 -2.20 11.02
N ASP A 10 -5.65 -2.85 9.83
CA ASP A 10 -6.44 -2.51 8.64
C ASP A 10 -6.26 -1.06 8.13
N LEU A 11 -5.41 -0.29 8.82
CA LEU A 11 -5.02 1.06 8.45
C LEU A 11 -3.98 0.99 7.35
N HIS A 12 -4.45 1.29 6.14
CA HIS A 12 -3.63 1.43 4.97
C HIS A 12 -3.39 2.92 4.73
N VAL A 13 -2.17 3.26 4.31
CA VAL A 13 -1.80 4.63 3.89
C VAL A 13 -1.32 4.60 2.44
N ILE A 14 -1.57 5.66 1.69
CA ILE A 14 -1.06 5.84 0.34
C ILE A 14 -0.26 7.15 0.25
N SER A 15 0.89 7.09 -0.41
CA SER A 15 1.73 8.28 -0.61
C SER A 15 2.60 8.14 -1.86
N VAL A 16 3.09 9.28 -2.35
CA VAL A 16 4.20 9.31 -3.30
C VAL A 16 5.52 9.25 -2.53
N ALA A 17 6.40 8.33 -2.91
CA ALA A 17 7.69 8.16 -2.29
C ALA A 17 8.57 9.40 -2.51
N LYS A 18 8.97 10.06 -1.42
CA LYS A 18 9.87 11.23 -1.50
C LYS A 18 11.31 10.83 -1.85
N THR A 19 11.70 9.60 -1.53
CA THR A 19 13.04 9.04 -1.69
C THR A 19 12.94 7.57 -2.10
N SER A 20 14.03 7.02 -2.64
CA SER A 20 14.14 5.61 -3.02
C SER A 20 14.60 4.68 -1.88
N SER A 21 14.42 5.10 -0.62
CA SER A 21 14.95 4.38 0.55
C SER A 21 14.02 3.28 1.07
N SER A 22 12.75 3.25 0.65
CA SER A 22 11.81 2.19 1.03
C SER A 22 11.96 0.97 0.13
N THR A 23 11.91 -0.23 0.72
CA THR A 23 11.89 -1.52 0.00
C THR A 23 10.50 -2.12 0.08
N CYS A 24 10.01 -2.64 -1.05
CA CYS A 24 8.70 -3.29 -1.11
C CYS A 24 8.73 -4.62 -0.36
N ARG A 25 7.81 -4.81 0.59
CA ARG A 25 7.78 -6.02 1.42
C ARG A 25 7.26 -7.25 0.66
N ALA A 26 6.45 -7.06 -0.38
CA ALA A 26 5.92 -8.16 -1.19
C ALA A 26 6.94 -8.72 -2.19
N CYS A 27 7.72 -7.86 -2.87
CA CYS A 27 8.64 -8.31 -3.94
C CYS A 27 10.12 -8.15 -3.59
N GLY A 28 10.48 -7.52 -2.47
CA GLY A 28 11.87 -7.32 -2.03
C GLY A 28 12.66 -6.27 -2.82
N HIS A 29 12.07 -5.61 -3.82
CA HIS A 29 12.74 -4.60 -4.63
C HIS A 29 12.57 -3.19 -4.06
N ALA A 30 13.53 -2.30 -4.34
CA ALA A 30 13.44 -0.89 -3.97
C ALA A 30 12.20 -0.21 -4.59
N ILE A 31 11.61 0.72 -3.85
CA ILE A 31 10.52 1.59 -4.33
C ILE A 31 11.17 2.89 -4.79
N PRO A 32 11.12 3.23 -6.09
CA PRO A 32 11.75 4.45 -6.60
C PRO A 32 11.12 5.72 -6.01
N ALA A 33 11.89 6.80 -5.93
CA ALA A 33 11.35 8.12 -5.64
C ALA A 33 10.33 8.54 -6.72
N ASP A 34 9.39 9.40 -6.35
CA ASP A 34 8.30 9.90 -7.21
C ASP A 34 7.33 8.80 -7.71
N THR A 35 7.28 7.66 -7.02
CA THR A 35 6.32 6.58 -7.32
C THR A 35 5.31 6.37 -6.19
N ILE A 36 4.13 5.87 -6.53
CA ILE A 36 3.07 5.56 -5.55
C ILE A 36 3.45 4.31 -4.76
N ARG A 37 3.32 4.41 -3.44
CA ARG A 37 3.49 3.29 -2.51
C ARG A 37 2.34 3.22 -1.51
N ILE A 38 2.01 2.00 -1.11
CA ILE A 38 1.02 1.69 -0.08
C ILE A 38 1.76 1.26 1.17
N GLY A 39 1.38 1.83 2.31
CA GLY A 39 1.87 1.43 3.62
C GLY A 39 0.81 0.62 4.35
N ILE A 40 1.20 -0.52 4.92
CA ILE A 40 0.36 -1.32 5.83
C ILE A 40 0.87 -1.08 7.24
N ILE A 41 -0.01 -0.60 8.12
CA ILE A 41 0.33 -0.31 9.51
C ILE A 41 0.05 -1.53 10.36
N PHE A 42 1.02 -1.87 11.21
CA PHE A 42 0.90 -2.94 12.20
C PHE A 42 1.14 -2.37 13.59
N GLN A 43 0.33 -2.78 14.55
CA GLN A 43 0.53 -2.42 15.94
C GLN A 43 1.04 -3.63 16.73
N HIS A 44 2.16 -3.46 17.41
CA HIS A 44 2.66 -4.42 18.38
C HIS A 44 1.90 -4.29 19.69
N LYS A 45 1.68 -5.42 20.39
CA LYS A 45 1.05 -5.43 21.73
C LYS A 45 1.75 -4.55 22.77
N SER A 46 3.05 -4.30 22.59
CA SER A 46 3.85 -3.41 23.46
C SER A 46 3.81 -1.93 23.06
N GLY A 47 2.96 -1.54 22.09
CA GLY A 47 2.79 -0.15 21.66
C GLY A 47 3.68 0.32 20.51
N TYR A 48 4.51 -0.55 19.94
CA TYR A 48 5.29 -0.21 18.73
C TYR A 48 4.40 -0.20 17.49
N ILE A 49 4.72 0.67 16.53
CA ILE A 49 4.06 0.74 15.23
C ILE A 49 5.07 0.29 14.16
N GLY A 50 4.69 -0.72 13.38
CA GLY A 50 5.37 -1.16 12.18
C GLY A 50 4.69 -0.60 10.93
N LEU A 51 5.46 -0.38 9.88
CA LEU A 51 4.96 0.09 8.60
C LEU A 51 5.69 -0.65 7.48
N ASP A 52 4.96 -1.48 6.75
CA ASP A 52 5.49 -2.13 5.56
C ASP A 52 5.06 -1.37 4.31
N TRP A 53 6.04 -1.03 3.46
CA TRP A 53 5.79 -0.38 2.20
C TRP A 53 5.64 -1.40 1.07
N HIS A 54 4.74 -1.13 0.13
CA HIS A 54 4.46 -1.94 -1.04
C HIS A 54 4.39 -1.04 -2.28
N HIS A 55 4.79 -1.55 -3.45
CA HIS A 55 4.49 -0.89 -4.72
C HIS A 55 2.98 -0.93 -4.99
N LEU A 56 2.48 0.02 -5.79
CA LEU A 56 1.09 0.03 -6.25
C LEU A 56 0.64 -1.31 -6.83
N VAL A 57 1.46 -1.90 -7.70
CA VAL A 57 1.17 -3.18 -8.39
C VAL A 57 1.34 -4.41 -7.50
N CYS A 58 1.97 -4.25 -6.34
CA CYS A 58 2.15 -5.32 -5.35
C CYS A 58 1.08 -5.30 -4.25
N CYS A 59 0.11 -4.38 -4.35
CA CYS A 59 -1.03 -4.32 -3.45
C CYS A 59 -2.06 -5.39 -3.83
N GLU A 60 -2.51 -6.15 -2.84
CA GLU A 60 -3.48 -7.24 -3.00
C GLU A 60 -4.91 -6.72 -3.19
N THR A 61 -5.25 -5.58 -2.58
CA THR A 61 -6.61 -5.01 -2.50
C THR A 61 -6.71 -3.58 -3.11
N PRO A 62 -6.56 -3.44 -4.43
CA PRO A 62 -6.58 -2.15 -5.11
C PRO A 62 -7.92 -1.38 -5.02
N GLU A 63 -9.03 -2.06 -4.81
CA GLU A 63 -10.38 -1.50 -4.63
C GLU A 63 -10.47 -0.53 -3.46
N ASN A 64 -9.68 -0.76 -2.42
CA ASN A 64 -9.74 0.04 -1.20
C ASN A 64 -8.90 1.31 -1.30
N LEU A 65 -8.05 1.45 -2.34
CA LEU A 65 -7.09 2.56 -2.47
C LEU A 65 -7.71 3.97 -2.41
N PRO A 66 -8.94 4.25 -2.90
CA PRO A 66 -9.55 5.56 -2.74
C PRO A 66 -9.98 5.88 -1.30
N TYR A 67 -10.12 4.86 -0.45
CA TYR A 67 -10.60 4.99 0.93
C TYR A 67 -9.48 4.96 1.97
N VAL A 68 -8.23 4.77 1.55
CA VAL A 68 -7.08 4.71 2.45
C VAL A 68 -6.56 6.11 2.80
N ASP A 69 -5.92 6.21 3.96
CA ASP A 69 -5.38 7.49 4.44
C ASP A 69 -4.32 8.04 3.50
N GLY A 70 -4.43 9.35 3.20
CA GLY A 70 -3.50 10.05 2.31
C GLY A 70 -3.89 10.05 0.83
N TYR A 71 -4.95 9.34 0.42
CA TYR A 71 -5.41 9.36 -0.97
C TYR A 71 -5.76 10.78 -1.44
N GLU A 72 -6.46 11.55 -0.60
CA GLU A 72 -6.85 12.92 -0.94
C GLU A 72 -5.67 13.88 -1.11
N LEU A 73 -4.53 13.56 -0.50
CA LEU A 73 -3.30 14.35 -0.57
C LEU A 73 -2.47 14.06 -1.84
N LEU A 74 -2.88 13.06 -2.64
CA LEU A 74 -2.26 12.78 -3.92
C LEU A 74 -2.61 13.87 -4.94
N GLY A 75 -1.64 14.26 -5.77
CA GLY A 75 -1.92 15.12 -6.93
C GLY A 75 -2.70 14.37 -8.03
N ASP A 76 -3.33 15.12 -8.94
CA ASP A 76 -4.21 14.59 -9.99
C ASP A 76 -3.56 13.48 -10.82
N LYS A 77 -2.27 13.65 -11.18
CA LYS A 77 -1.50 12.63 -11.92
C LYS A 77 -1.41 11.30 -11.16
N ALA A 78 -1.20 11.36 -9.85
CA ALA A 78 -1.12 10.18 -9.01
C ALA A 78 -2.50 9.53 -8.84
N LYS A 79 -3.56 10.32 -8.58
CA LYS A 79 -4.95 9.82 -8.55
C LYS A 79 -5.34 9.14 -9.87
N ALA A 80 -5.01 9.74 -11.02
CA ALA A 80 -5.25 9.15 -12.34
C ALA A 80 -4.50 7.82 -12.54
N THR A 81 -3.30 7.69 -11.98
CA THR A 81 -2.52 6.44 -12.02
C THR A 81 -3.19 5.35 -11.18
N VAL A 82 -3.69 5.69 -9.98
CA VAL A 82 -4.45 4.76 -9.14
C VAL A 82 -5.71 4.27 -9.86
N HIS A 83 -6.51 5.19 -10.40
CA HIS A 83 -7.73 4.83 -11.15
C HIS A 83 -7.42 3.94 -12.37
N LYS A 84 -6.36 4.26 -13.11
CA LYS A 84 -5.93 3.41 -14.23
C LYS A 84 -5.55 2.00 -13.77
N TYR A 85 -4.84 1.89 -12.65
CA TYR A 85 -4.48 0.58 -12.08
C TYR A 85 -5.72 -0.21 -11.63
N MET A 86 -6.66 0.44 -10.94
CA MET A 86 -7.92 -0.19 -10.52
C MET A 86 -8.73 -0.70 -11.72
N ALA A 87 -8.88 0.11 -12.77
CA ALA A 87 -9.61 -0.28 -13.99
C ALA A 87 -8.95 -1.46 -14.72
N ILE A 88 -7.61 -1.50 -14.76
CA ILE A 88 -6.87 -2.64 -15.31
C ILE A 88 -7.13 -3.89 -14.48
N ARG A 89 -7.08 -3.80 -13.14
CA ARG A 89 -7.31 -4.92 -12.22
C ARG A 89 -8.73 -5.46 -12.32
N GLU A 90 -9.72 -4.59 -12.47
CA GLU A 90 -11.12 -4.95 -12.75
C GLU A 90 -11.25 -5.73 -14.07
N SER A 91 -10.61 -5.23 -15.12
CA SER A 91 -10.69 -5.82 -16.47
C SER A 91 -10.06 -7.21 -16.59
N ILE A 92 -9.04 -7.53 -15.77
CA ILE A 92 -8.37 -8.84 -15.79
C ILE A 92 -9.11 -9.92 -14.98
N GLY A 93 -10.27 -9.61 -14.37
CA GLY A 93 -11.08 -10.60 -13.65
C GLY A 93 -10.37 -11.24 -12.44
N MET A 94 -9.32 -10.62 -11.92
CA MET A 94 -8.56 -11.13 -10.77
C MET A 94 -9.23 -10.71 -9.46
N TRP A 95 -10.49 -11.12 -9.31
CA TRP A 95 -11.34 -10.92 -8.16
C TRP A 95 -12.03 -12.25 -7.87
N THR A 96 -11.94 -12.70 -6.62
CA THR A 96 -12.43 -13.98 -6.07
C THR A 96 -11.47 -15.17 -6.19
N SER A 97 -10.69 -15.36 -5.12
CA SER A 97 -10.67 -16.63 -4.39
C SER A 97 -10.37 -16.35 -2.93
#